data_AF-A0A0P6X660-F1
#
_entry.id   AF-A0A0P6X660-F1
#
_cell.length_a   1.000
_cell.length_b   1.000
_cell.length_c   1.000
_cell.angle_alpha   90.00
_cell.angle_beta   90.00
_cell.angle_gamma   90.00
#
_symmetry.space_group_name_H-M   'P 1'
#
loop_
_entity.id
_entity.type
_entity.pdbx_description
1 polymer ?
#
loop_
_entity_poly.entity_id
_entity_poly.type
_entity_poly.pdbx_seq_one_letter_code
_entity_poly.pdbx_strand_id
1 'polypeptide(L)'
;MTSSDRLLIGSNLKMYKTIAETVDYLSRLVSVTSDLPRESIDIFIIPSFTALPAASMLKSDRLKLGAQNMNWADSGQYTGEISPVMLRELGIDVVEIGHSERRHVFGETDDETNRKVIAAVNHGFTALLCIGETASDKNLGISEERIRIQLKIGLHDFPKEKLSRLWIAYEPVWAIGVNGTPAAPDYVEEAHARIRSTLEELFPGEADHIPILYGGSVNKQNCCELIALPGVDGLFIGRAAWNADDMNTIIRMTLPIWQEKIKLTA
;
A
#
# COMPACT_ATOMS: atom_id res chain seq x y z
N MET A 1 -6.60 8.28 19.69
CA MET A 1 -6.26 8.33 18.26
C MET A 1 -5.85 6.93 17.87
N THR A 2 -6.79 6.16 17.34
CA THR A 2 -6.46 4.94 16.59
C THR A 2 -5.69 5.37 15.34
N SER A 3 -4.98 4.46 14.64
CA SER A 3 -4.28 4.86 13.39
C SER A 3 -5.23 5.36 12.29
N SER A 4 -6.55 5.26 12.51
CA SER A 4 -7.64 5.69 11.62
C SER A 4 -7.75 7.21 11.43
N ASP A 5 -7.08 8.03 12.25
CA ASP A 5 -7.19 9.49 12.15
C ASP A 5 -6.14 10.11 11.18
N ARG A 6 -5.15 9.31 10.77
CA ARG A 6 -4.00 9.76 9.98
C ARG A 6 -4.21 9.45 8.51
N LEU A 7 -3.94 10.43 7.64
CA LEU A 7 -3.92 10.20 6.20
C LEU A 7 -2.76 9.25 5.88
N LEU A 8 -3.07 8.07 5.37
CA LEU A 8 -2.06 7.14 4.89
C LEU A 8 -1.83 7.35 3.40
N ILE A 9 -0.63 7.77 3.01
CA ILE A 9 -0.32 8.07 1.61
C ILE A 9 1.09 7.63 1.25
N GLY A 10 1.24 6.96 0.11
CA GLY A 10 2.55 6.47 -0.27
C GLY A 10 2.70 6.12 -1.73
N SER A 11 3.91 5.72 -2.10
CA SER A 11 4.26 5.39 -3.47
C SER A 11 5.24 4.22 -3.55
N ASN A 12 4.96 3.31 -4.48
CA ASN A 12 5.95 2.35 -4.96
C ASN A 12 6.70 2.94 -6.16
N LEU A 13 8.01 3.13 -6.00
CA LEU A 13 8.89 3.70 -7.04
C LEU A 13 9.26 2.67 -8.12
N LYS A 14 8.86 1.42 -7.95
CA LYS A 14 9.09 0.26 -8.83
C LYS A 14 10.56 0.18 -9.27
N MET A 15 10.81 -0.22 -10.51
CA MET A 15 12.15 -0.39 -11.08
C MET A 15 12.56 0.82 -11.93
N TYR A 16 12.51 2.04 -11.37
CA TYR A 16 12.74 3.28 -12.12
C TYR A 16 13.84 4.21 -11.58
N LYS A 17 14.36 3.99 -10.37
CA LYS A 17 15.35 4.90 -9.77
C LYS A 17 16.62 4.15 -9.38
N THR A 18 17.75 4.75 -9.69
CA THR A 18 19.05 4.40 -9.12
C THR A 18 19.15 4.82 -7.65
N ILE A 19 20.25 4.47 -7.00
CA ILE A 19 20.54 4.87 -5.61
C ILE A 19 20.55 6.40 -5.47
N ALA A 20 21.27 7.10 -6.35
CA ALA A 20 21.39 8.56 -6.30
C ALA A 20 20.03 9.26 -6.50
N GLU A 21 19.24 8.80 -7.48
CA GLU A 21 17.91 9.36 -7.75
C GLU A 21 16.91 9.09 -6.61
N THR A 22 17.04 7.95 -5.92
CA THR A 22 16.22 7.64 -4.74
C THR A 22 16.60 8.55 -3.58
N VAL A 23 17.89 8.75 -3.31
CA VAL A 23 18.37 9.67 -2.27
C VAL A 23 17.92 11.10 -2.54
N ASP A 24 18.03 11.56 -3.78
CA ASP A 24 17.56 12.89 -4.20
C ASP A 24 16.04 13.04 -4.00
N TYR A 25 15.26 12.08 -4.49
CA TYR A 25 13.80 12.05 -4.31
C TYR A 25 13.39 12.12 -2.84
N LEU A 26 13.97 11.25 -1.99
CA LEU A 26 13.61 11.20 -0.57
C LEU A 26 14.05 12.46 0.18
N SER A 27 15.25 12.97 -0.10
CA SER A 27 15.75 14.22 0.51
C SER A 27 14.86 15.40 0.15
N ARG A 28 14.46 15.51 -1.12
CA ARG A 28 13.53 16.53 -1.59
C ARG A 28 12.17 16.36 -0.90
N LEU A 29 11.61 15.15 -0.86
CA LEU A 29 10.32 14.87 -0.25
C LEU A 29 10.29 15.26 1.24
N VAL A 30 11.30 14.86 2.01
CA VAL A 30 11.44 15.23 3.43
C VAL A 30 11.51 16.74 3.61
N SER A 31 12.23 17.44 2.73
CA SER A 31 12.34 18.90 2.76
C SER A 31 10.98 19.59 2.51
N VAL A 32 10.27 19.21 1.44
CA VAL A 32 9.01 19.88 1.04
C VAL A 32 7.79 19.51 1.87
N THR A 33 7.90 18.48 2.72
CA THR A 33 6.85 18.03 3.64
C THR A 33 7.16 18.31 5.11
N SER A 34 8.25 19.04 5.40
CA SER A 34 8.74 19.29 6.76
C SER A 34 7.80 20.14 7.62
N ASP A 35 6.96 20.97 6.98
CA ASP A 35 5.95 21.83 7.59
C ASP A 35 4.62 21.10 7.89
N LEU A 36 4.41 19.89 7.37
CA LEU A 36 3.16 19.16 7.58
C LEU A 36 3.00 18.72 9.05
N PRO A 37 1.77 18.72 9.59
CA PRO A 37 1.48 18.25 10.94
C PRO A 37 1.74 16.74 11.05
N ARG A 38 2.67 16.34 11.91
CA ARG A 38 3.14 14.94 12.03
C ARG A 38 2.03 14.01 12.52
N GLU A 39 1.11 14.55 13.30
CA GLU A 39 -0.02 13.86 13.91
C GLU A 39 -1.12 13.51 12.91
N SER A 40 -1.14 14.14 11.73
CA SER A 40 -2.24 14.00 10.75
C SER A 40 -1.94 13.11 9.54
N ILE A 41 -0.68 12.70 9.32
CA ILE A 41 -0.27 12.03 8.09
C ILE A 41 0.84 11.02 8.30
N ASP A 42 0.73 9.87 7.63
CA ASP A 42 1.78 8.87 7.46
C ASP A 42 2.17 8.79 5.98
N ILE A 43 3.38 9.25 5.67
CA ILE A 43 3.97 9.14 4.33
C ILE A 43 4.83 7.88 4.29
N PHE A 44 4.64 7.03 3.28
CA PHE A 44 5.52 5.87 3.05
C PHE A 44 6.03 5.79 1.61
N ILE A 45 7.29 5.44 1.43
CA ILE A 45 7.91 5.29 0.10
C ILE A 45 8.59 3.93 -0.01
N ILE A 46 8.39 3.25 -1.14
CA ILE A 46 8.90 1.90 -1.41
C ILE A 46 9.90 1.95 -2.59
N PRO A 47 11.20 2.18 -2.33
CA PRO A 47 12.24 2.18 -3.36
C PRO A 47 12.70 0.75 -3.73
N SER A 48 13.51 0.64 -4.78
CA SER A 48 14.15 -0.63 -5.18
C SER A 48 15.12 -1.14 -4.08
N PHE A 49 15.27 -2.45 -3.95
CA PHE A 49 16.15 -3.07 -2.94
C PHE A 49 17.58 -2.53 -2.94
N THR A 50 18.14 -2.28 -4.12
CA THR A 50 19.50 -1.76 -4.30
C THR A 50 19.70 -0.37 -3.66
N ALA A 51 18.63 0.39 -3.48
CA ALA A 51 18.66 1.72 -2.87
C ALA A 51 18.27 1.72 -1.39
N LEU A 52 17.74 0.62 -0.82
CA LEU A 52 17.26 0.57 0.56
C LEU A 52 18.34 0.93 1.60
N PRO A 53 19.61 0.49 1.48
CA PRO A 53 20.64 0.88 2.45
C PRO A 53 20.83 2.40 2.50
N ALA A 54 20.92 3.07 1.35
CA ALA A 54 21.07 4.52 1.30
C ALA A 54 19.78 5.25 1.72
N ALA A 55 18.61 4.73 1.32
CA ALA A 55 17.32 5.29 1.73
C ALA A 55 17.11 5.23 3.24
N SER A 56 17.55 4.14 3.90
CA SER A 56 17.40 3.96 5.36
C SER A 56 18.09 5.05 6.18
N MET A 57 19.16 5.67 5.65
CA MET A 57 19.85 6.78 6.30
C MET A 57 19.01 8.08 6.32
N LEU A 58 18.00 8.19 5.45
CA LEU A 58 17.08 9.33 5.36
C LEU A 58 15.75 9.08 6.09
N LYS A 59 15.60 7.90 6.72
CA LYS A 59 14.42 7.57 7.50
C LYS A 59 14.23 8.58 8.63
N SER A 60 12.99 8.96 8.88
CA SER A 60 12.61 9.80 10.00
C SER A 60 11.21 9.43 10.47
N ASP A 61 10.79 9.96 11.63
CA ASP A 61 9.41 9.76 12.11
C ASP A 61 8.33 10.29 11.15
N ARG A 62 8.71 11.09 10.14
CA ARG A 62 7.82 11.65 9.12
C ARG A 62 7.71 10.80 7.85
N LEU A 63 8.62 9.85 7.65
CA LEU A 63 8.75 9.08 6.42
C LEU A 63 9.03 7.63 6.75
N LYS A 64 8.02 6.79 6.51
CA LYS A 64 8.16 5.33 6.55
C LYS A 64 8.82 4.84 5.26
N LEU A 65 9.66 3.83 5.37
CA LEU A 65 10.24 3.16 4.22
C LEU A 65 9.65 1.76 4.05
N GLY A 66 9.38 1.38 2.81
CA GLY A 66 8.90 0.06 2.47
C GLY A 66 9.84 -0.74 1.58
N ALA A 67 9.62 -2.04 1.51
CA ALA A 67 10.21 -2.94 0.52
C ALA A 67 9.16 -3.45 -0.47
N GLN A 68 9.55 -3.59 -1.75
CA GLN A 68 8.65 -3.94 -2.87
C GLN A 68 8.22 -5.41 -2.89
N ASN A 69 8.90 -6.26 -2.11
CA ASN A 69 8.67 -7.69 -1.96
C ASN A 69 9.48 -8.19 -0.75
N MET A 70 9.24 -9.42 -0.33
CA MET A 70 10.05 -10.14 0.65
C MET A 70 9.80 -11.64 0.50
N ASN A 71 10.76 -12.50 0.82
CA ASN A 71 10.54 -13.93 0.99
C ASN A 71 9.94 -14.21 2.39
N TRP A 72 9.26 -15.34 2.59
CA TRP A 72 8.71 -15.71 3.89
C TRP A 72 9.75 -16.31 4.85
N ALA A 73 10.87 -16.82 4.33
CA ALA A 73 11.89 -17.50 5.11
C ALA A 73 12.97 -16.55 5.64
N ASP A 74 13.38 -16.74 6.90
CA ASP A 74 14.48 -15.99 7.54
C ASP A 74 15.81 -16.20 6.84
N SER A 75 16.05 -17.41 6.35
CA SER A 75 17.21 -17.81 5.54
C SER A 75 16.90 -19.10 4.77
N GLY A 76 17.70 -19.43 3.76
CA GLY A 76 17.55 -20.68 3.02
C GLY A 76 18.18 -20.64 1.63
N GLN A 77 17.94 -21.70 0.87
CA GLN A 77 18.43 -21.85 -0.51
C GLN A 77 17.52 -21.10 -1.50
N TYR A 78 17.49 -19.78 -1.37
CA TYR A 78 16.66 -18.87 -2.18
C TYR A 78 17.53 -17.82 -2.86
N THR A 79 18.43 -18.24 -3.75
CA THR A 79 19.36 -17.34 -4.44
C THR A 79 18.62 -16.21 -5.14
N GLY A 80 18.93 -14.96 -4.79
CA GLY A 80 18.31 -13.75 -5.34
C GLY A 80 17.13 -13.20 -4.53
N GLU A 81 16.63 -13.93 -3.53
CA GLU A 81 15.56 -13.47 -2.65
C GLU A 81 16.08 -12.63 -1.47
N ILE A 82 15.18 -11.80 -0.93
CA ILE A 82 15.44 -10.94 0.23
C ILE A 82 14.64 -11.47 1.43
N SER A 83 15.33 -11.77 2.53
CA SER A 83 14.70 -12.29 3.75
C SER A 83 14.09 -11.18 4.63
N PRO A 84 13.15 -11.53 5.52
CA PRO A 84 12.65 -10.60 6.54
C PRO A 84 13.76 -10.07 7.45
N VAL A 85 14.75 -10.91 7.79
CA VAL A 85 15.87 -10.53 8.67
C VAL A 85 16.74 -9.44 8.03
N MET A 86 17.01 -9.55 6.73
CA MET A 86 17.76 -8.54 5.96
C MET A 86 17.02 -7.19 5.94
N LEU A 87 15.71 -7.19 5.74
CA LEU A 87 14.91 -5.96 5.76
C LEU A 87 14.83 -5.33 7.16
N ARG A 88 14.81 -6.15 8.21
CA ARG A 88 14.78 -5.67 9.60
C ARG A 88 16.05 -4.90 9.96
N GLU A 89 17.21 -5.36 9.47
CA GLU A 89 18.49 -4.67 9.67
C GLU A 89 18.46 -3.25 9.11
N LEU A 90 17.79 -3.05 7.98
CA LEU A 90 17.63 -1.74 7.33
C LEU A 90 16.52 -0.88 7.97
N GLY A 91 15.83 -1.40 9.00
CA GLY A 91 14.76 -0.68 9.68
C GLY A 91 13.55 -0.41 8.79
N ILE A 92 13.22 -1.30 7.86
CA ILE A 92 12.03 -1.16 7.00
C ILE A 92 10.74 -1.22 7.83
N ASP A 93 9.75 -0.41 7.45
CA ASP A 93 8.46 -0.30 8.14
C ASP A 93 7.36 -1.13 7.48
N VAL A 94 7.31 -1.11 6.15
CA VAL A 94 6.20 -1.66 5.34
C VAL A 94 6.75 -2.66 4.32
N VAL A 95 6.02 -3.75 4.07
CA VAL A 95 6.35 -4.67 2.97
C VAL A 95 5.14 -4.78 2.05
N GLU A 96 5.33 -4.42 0.79
CA GLU A 96 4.36 -4.63 -0.28
C GLU A 96 4.35 -6.10 -0.69
N ILE A 97 3.18 -6.72 -0.71
CA ILE A 97 3.02 -8.16 -0.92
C ILE A 97 1.87 -8.41 -1.88
N GLY A 98 2.07 -9.28 -2.87
CA GLY A 98 1.02 -9.63 -3.83
C GLY A 98 0.69 -8.50 -4.81
N HIS A 99 1.61 -7.56 -5.08
CA HIS A 99 1.39 -6.57 -6.13
C HIS A 99 1.13 -7.28 -7.47
N SER A 100 0.22 -6.71 -8.27
CA SER A 100 -0.25 -7.27 -9.55
C SER A 100 0.86 -7.74 -10.49
N GLU A 101 1.96 -6.98 -10.61
CA GLU A 101 3.13 -7.36 -11.41
C GLU A 101 3.76 -8.66 -10.89
N ARG A 102 3.83 -8.88 -9.57
CA ARG A 102 4.33 -10.14 -9.02
C ARG A 102 3.41 -11.32 -9.32
N ARG A 103 2.10 -11.11 -9.21
CA ARG A 103 1.10 -12.14 -9.52
C ARG A 103 1.10 -12.52 -11.00
N HIS A 104 1.08 -11.53 -11.89
CA HIS A 104 0.84 -11.77 -13.31
C HIS A 104 2.10 -11.89 -14.16
N VAL A 105 3.21 -11.23 -13.78
CA VAL A 105 4.49 -11.31 -14.52
C VAL A 105 5.38 -12.39 -13.93
N PHE A 106 5.41 -12.51 -12.59
CA PHE A 106 6.30 -13.45 -11.90
C PHE A 106 5.57 -14.71 -11.38
N GLY A 107 4.26 -14.83 -11.59
CA GLY A 107 3.49 -16.02 -11.26
C GLY A 107 3.27 -16.25 -9.77
N GLU A 108 3.40 -15.21 -8.93
CA GLU A 108 3.20 -15.33 -7.49
C GLU A 108 1.76 -15.69 -7.14
N THR A 109 1.61 -16.73 -6.32
CA THR A 109 0.32 -17.31 -5.93
C THR A 109 -0.26 -16.66 -4.66
N ASP A 110 -1.56 -16.87 -4.42
CA ASP A 110 -2.20 -16.41 -3.18
C ASP A 110 -1.63 -17.09 -1.93
N ASP A 111 -1.20 -18.36 -2.03
CA ASP A 111 -0.55 -19.09 -0.94
C ASP A 111 0.84 -18.54 -0.61
N GLU A 112 1.64 -18.21 -1.62
CA GLU A 112 2.94 -17.54 -1.40
C GLU A 112 2.75 -16.15 -0.79
N THR A 113 1.73 -15.42 -1.26
CA THR A 113 1.32 -14.13 -0.70
C THR A 113 0.97 -14.28 0.79
N ASN A 114 0.18 -15.29 1.16
CA ASN A 114 -0.16 -15.55 2.57
C ASN A 114 1.09 -15.79 3.43
N ARG A 115 1.98 -16.69 2.99
CA ARG A 115 3.24 -16.97 3.70
C ARG A 115 4.05 -15.70 3.95
N LYS A 116 4.10 -14.79 2.96
CA LYS A 116 4.77 -13.50 3.08
C LYS A 116 4.07 -12.55 4.04
N VAL A 117 2.75 -12.47 4.01
CA VAL A 117 1.95 -11.64 4.95
C VAL A 117 2.23 -12.08 6.39
N ILE A 118 2.13 -13.38 6.67
CA ILE A 118 2.39 -13.95 8.01
C ILE A 118 3.83 -13.67 8.43
N ALA A 119 4.81 -13.91 7.55
CA ALA A 119 6.21 -13.63 7.83
C ALA A 119 6.44 -12.13 8.13
N ALA A 120 5.82 -11.23 7.38
CA ALA A 120 5.99 -9.79 7.55
C ALA A 120 5.56 -9.32 8.94
N VAL A 121 4.34 -9.68 9.37
CA VAL A 121 3.83 -9.28 10.69
C VAL A 121 4.55 -9.99 11.83
N ASN A 122 5.06 -11.21 11.60
CA ASN A 122 5.91 -11.92 12.57
C ASN A 122 7.26 -11.24 12.79
N HIS A 123 7.77 -10.55 11.78
CA HIS A 123 9.00 -9.77 11.85
C HIS A 123 8.80 -8.31 12.27
N GLY A 124 7.55 -7.91 12.59
CA GLY A 124 7.24 -6.57 13.06
C GLY A 124 7.13 -5.53 11.95
N PHE A 125 7.00 -5.95 10.69
CA PHE A 125 6.62 -5.08 9.59
C PHE A 125 5.11 -4.87 9.55
N THR A 126 4.69 -3.81 8.87
CA THR A 126 3.33 -3.70 8.35
C THR A 126 3.25 -4.41 7.00
N ALA A 127 2.34 -5.38 6.87
CA ALA A 127 2.04 -6.02 5.60
C ALA A 127 1.06 -5.15 4.79
N LEU A 128 1.50 -4.64 3.63
CA LEU A 128 0.64 -3.99 2.64
C LEU A 128 0.26 -5.03 1.59
N LEU A 129 -0.89 -5.68 1.79
CA LEU A 129 -1.40 -6.71 0.89
C LEU A 129 -2.11 -6.06 -0.30
N CYS A 130 -1.54 -6.20 -1.49
CA CYS A 130 -2.15 -5.76 -2.73
C CYS A 130 -3.12 -6.81 -3.27
N ILE A 131 -4.31 -6.34 -3.64
CA ILE A 131 -5.40 -7.12 -4.21
C ILE A 131 -6.04 -6.36 -5.37
N GLY A 132 -6.69 -7.07 -6.26
CA GLY A 132 -7.34 -6.49 -7.42
C GLY A 132 -7.66 -7.52 -8.47
N GLU A 133 -8.73 -7.26 -9.20
CA GLU A 133 -9.20 -8.07 -10.29
C GLU A 133 -8.59 -7.63 -11.63
N THR A 134 -8.50 -8.56 -12.57
CA THR A 134 -8.07 -8.27 -13.94
C THR A 134 -9.20 -7.71 -14.80
N ALA A 135 -8.86 -7.14 -15.97
CA ALA A 135 -9.87 -6.78 -16.98
C ALA A 135 -10.75 -7.97 -17.36
N SER A 136 -10.19 -9.18 -17.39
CA SER A 136 -10.93 -10.40 -17.69
C SER A 136 -11.92 -10.75 -16.57
N ASP A 137 -11.49 -10.68 -15.30
CA ASP A 137 -12.37 -10.92 -14.15
C ASP A 137 -13.55 -9.92 -14.16
N LYS A 138 -13.27 -8.64 -14.44
CA LYS A 138 -14.30 -7.61 -14.59
C LYS A 138 -15.27 -7.91 -15.73
N ASN A 139 -14.77 -8.26 -16.91
CA ASN A 139 -15.61 -8.58 -18.08
C ASN A 139 -16.46 -9.83 -17.87
N LEU A 140 -15.98 -10.78 -17.07
CA LEU A 140 -16.71 -11.99 -16.71
C LEU A 140 -17.68 -11.78 -15.54
N GLY A 141 -17.67 -10.60 -14.90
CA GLY A 141 -18.52 -10.29 -13.76
C GLY A 141 -18.10 -11.00 -12.47
N ILE A 142 -16.83 -11.39 -12.33
CA ILE A 142 -16.30 -12.15 -11.18
C ILE A 142 -15.31 -11.35 -10.31
N SER A 143 -15.37 -10.01 -10.39
CA SER A 143 -14.49 -9.11 -9.63
C SER A 143 -14.56 -9.35 -8.13
N GLU A 144 -15.78 -9.53 -7.61
CA GLU A 144 -16.02 -9.75 -6.19
C GLU A 144 -15.41 -11.06 -5.71
N GLU A 145 -15.63 -12.15 -6.44
CA GLU A 145 -15.07 -13.47 -6.14
C GLU A 145 -13.55 -13.42 -6.15
N ARG A 146 -12.96 -12.74 -7.14
CA ARG A 146 -11.50 -12.59 -7.23
C ARG A 146 -10.92 -11.88 -6.01
N ILE A 147 -11.49 -10.74 -5.65
CA ILE A 147 -11.08 -9.93 -4.49
C ILE A 147 -11.23 -10.75 -3.20
N ARG A 148 -12.37 -11.44 -3.03
CA ARG A 148 -12.64 -12.26 -1.85
C ARG A 148 -11.67 -13.44 -1.73
N ILE A 149 -11.35 -14.11 -2.83
CA ILE A 149 -10.37 -15.20 -2.85
C ILE A 149 -9.00 -14.69 -2.41
N GLN A 150 -8.52 -13.59 -2.97
CA GLN A 150 -7.21 -13.02 -2.63
C GLN A 150 -7.13 -12.63 -1.14
N LEU A 151 -8.20 -12.04 -0.58
CA LEU A 151 -8.27 -11.71 0.85
C LEU A 151 -8.31 -12.96 1.72
N LYS A 152 -9.22 -13.91 1.44
CA LYS A 152 -9.42 -15.09 2.29
C LYS A 152 -8.20 -16.01 2.31
N ILE A 153 -7.54 -16.19 1.16
CA ILE A 153 -6.31 -16.98 1.11
C ILE A 153 -5.15 -16.17 1.69
N GLY A 154 -4.96 -14.93 1.23
CA GLY A 154 -3.85 -14.07 1.67
C GLY A 154 -3.81 -13.83 3.18
N LEU A 155 -4.97 -13.86 3.85
CA LEU A 155 -5.12 -13.65 5.29
C LEU A 155 -5.49 -14.92 6.06
N HIS A 156 -5.39 -16.10 5.44
CA HIS A 156 -5.60 -17.37 6.13
C HIS A 156 -4.62 -17.50 7.31
N ASP A 157 -5.12 -17.91 8.48
CA ASP A 157 -4.37 -18.01 9.74
C ASP A 157 -3.65 -16.72 10.18
N PHE A 158 -4.11 -15.55 9.74
CA PHE A 158 -3.54 -14.28 10.18
C PHE A 158 -3.69 -14.10 11.71
N PRO A 159 -2.59 -13.80 12.44
CA PRO A 159 -2.63 -13.63 13.90
C PRO A 159 -3.40 -12.37 14.27
N LYS A 160 -4.58 -12.53 14.90
CA LYS A 160 -5.50 -11.44 15.22
C LYS A 160 -4.87 -10.33 16.07
N GLU A 161 -3.95 -10.69 16.97
CA GLU A 161 -3.19 -9.74 17.80
C GLU A 161 -2.26 -8.82 16.99
N LYS A 162 -2.07 -9.06 15.69
CA LYS A 162 -1.25 -8.26 14.78
C LYS A 162 -2.05 -7.48 13.73
N LEU A 163 -3.37 -7.38 13.87
CA LEU A 163 -4.23 -6.67 12.90
C LEU A 163 -3.82 -5.20 12.69
N SER A 164 -3.26 -4.55 13.72
CA SER A 164 -2.68 -3.20 13.61
C SER A 164 -1.52 -3.08 12.61
N ARG A 165 -1.01 -4.20 12.10
CA ARG A 165 0.08 -4.30 11.12
C ARG A 165 -0.39 -4.79 9.75
N LEU A 166 -1.69 -4.79 9.49
CA LEU A 166 -2.24 -5.15 8.19
C LEU A 166 -2.83 -3.93 7.50
N TRP A 167 -2.35 -3.65 6.29
CA TRP A 167 -2.93 -2.69 5.35
C TRP A 167 -3.33 -3.42 4.07
N ILE A 168 -4.40 -2.99 3.44
CA ILE A 168 -4.86 -3.50 2.14
C ILE A 168 -4.65 -2.40 1.09
N ALA A 169 -4.07 -2.74 -0.06
CA ALA A 169 -4.07 -1.88 -1.23
C ALA A 169 -4.99 -2.48 -2.29
N TYR A 170 -6.08 -1.78 -2.60
CA TYR A 170 -6.94 -2.13 -3.73
C TYR A 170 -6.42 -1.48 -5.02
N GLU A 171 -5.98 -2.33 -5.94
CA GLU A 171 -5.38 -1.96 -7.21
C GLU A 171 -6.08 -2.73 -8.34
N PRO A 172 -7.21 -2.23 -8.87
CA PRO A 172 -7.85 -2.84 -10.04
C PRO A 172 -6.82 -2.92 -11.18
N VAL A 173 -6.48 -4.13 -11.63
CA VAL A 173 -5.29 -4.35 -12.47
C VAL A 173 -5.43 -3.68 -13.83
N TRP A 174 -6.67 -3.54 -14.31
CA TRP A 174 -6.99 -2.81 -15.53
C TRP A 174 -6.85 -1.29 -15.41
N ALA A 175 -6.78 -0.77 -14.18
CA ALA A 175 -6.64 0.65 -13.88
C ALA A 175 -5.21 1.04 -13.49
N ILE A 176 -4.20 0.18 -13.66
CA ILE A 176 -2.80 0.48 -13.33
C ILE A 176 -1.88 0.35 -14.56
N GLY A 177 -0.69 0.94 -14.48
CA GLY A 177 0.32 0.88 -15.56
C GLY A 177 0.19 1.99 -16.61
N VAL A 178 1.03 1.92 -17.66
CA VAL A 178 1.08 2.95 -18.73
C VAL A 178 -0.24 3.16 -19.47
N ASN A 179 -1.07 2.12 -19.53
CA ASN A 179 -2.33 2.11 -20.28
C ASN A 179 -3.56 2.02 -19.36
N GLY A 180 -3.36 2.16 -18.04
CA GLY A 180 -4.45 2.09 -17.07
C GLY A 180 -5.39 3.30 -17.22
N THR A 181 -6.69 3.05 -17.13
CA THR A 181 -7.70 4.11 -17.03
C THR A 181 -8.15 4.25 -15.57
N PRO A 182 -8.32 5.47 -15.04
CA PRO A 182 -8.89 5.65 -13.71
C PRO A 182 -10.25 4.97 -13.60
N ALA A 183 -10.47 4.23 -12.50
CA ALA A 183 -11.78 3.72 -12.18
C ALA A 183 -12.73 4.86 -11.81
N ALA A 184 -14.01 4.71 -12.16
CA ALA A 184 -15.04 5.64 -11.74
C ALA A 184 -15.20 5.61 -10.21
N PRO A 185 -15.50 6.73 -9.54
CA PRO A 185 -15.64 6.79 -8.09
C PRO A 185 -16.60 5.75 -7.51
N ASP A 186 -17.79 5.58 -8.11
CA ASP A 186 -18.78 4.58 -7.67
C ASP A 186 -18.22 3.15 -7.69
N TYR A 187 -17.39 2.82 -8.69
CA TYR A 187 -16.74 1.51 -8.77
C TYR A 187 -15.75 1.29 -7.63
N VAL A 188 -14.99 2.35 -7.27
CA VAL A 188 -14.03 2.31 -6.17
C VAL A 188 -14.77 2.15 -4.84
N GLU A 189 -15.84 2.91 -4.62
CA GLU A 189 -16.66 2.82 -3.41
C GLU A 189 -17.26 1.42 -3.23
N GLU A 190 -17.87 0.86 -4.29
CA GLU A 190 -18.42 -0.50 -4.26
C GLU A 190 -17.35 -1.55 -3.94
N ALA A 191 -16.17 -1.45 -4.56
CA ALA A 191 -15.07 -2.38 -4.31
C ALA A 191 -14.54 -2.27 -2.87
N HIS A 192 -14.35 -1.05 -2.35
CA HIS A 192 -13.92 -0.83 -0.97
C HIS A 192 -14.95 -1.35 0.04
N ALA A 193 -16.25 -1.16 -0.21
CA ALA A 193 -17.31 -1.71 0.62
C ALA A 193 -17.28 -3.26 0.65
N ARG A 194 -17.02 -3.91 -0.49
CA ARG A 194 -16.88 -5.37 -0.57
C ARG A 194 -15.63 -5.88 0.16
N ILE A 195 -14.51 -5.17 0.05
CA ILE A 195 -13.29 -5.48 0.80
C ILE A 195 -13.59 -5.37 2.30
N ARG A 196 -14.22 -4.28 2.75
CA ARG A 196 -14.60 -4.06 4.16
C ARG A 196 -15.50 -5.20 4.67
N SER A 197 -16.54 -5.54 3.92
CA SER A 197 -17.45 -6.65 4.26
C SER A 197 -16.71 -7.98 4.38
N THR A 198 -15.75 -8.25 3.48
CA THR A 198 -14.93 -9.47 3.53
C THR A 198 -13.98 -9.49 4.74
N LEU A 199 -13.41 -8.34 5.09
CA LEU A 199 -12.59 -8.20 6.29
C LEU A 199 -13.42 -8.40 7.55
N GLU A 200 -14.68 -7.95 7.58
CA GLU A 200 -15.60 -8.15 8.71
C GLU A 200 -15.97 -9.64 8.87
N GLU A 201 -16.11 -10.40 7.78
CA GLU A 201 -16.25 -11.86 7.85
C GLU A 201 -15.02 -12.55 8.46
N LEU A 202 -13.81 -12.09 8.11
CA LEU A 202 -12.55 -12.67 8.56
C LEU A 202 -12.19 -12.28 10.00
N PHE A 203 -12.47 -11.03 10.35
CA PHE A 203 -12.14 -10.41 11.64
C PHE A 203 -13.34 -9.61 12.17
N PRO A 204 -14.39 -10.30 12.66
CA PRO A 204 -15.60 -9.63 13.15
C PRO A 204 -15.29 -8.58 14.24
N GLY A 205 -15.78 -7.36 14.04
CA GLY A 205 -15.60 -6.21 14.92
C GLY A 205 -14.27 -5.45 14.75
N GLU A 206 -13.41 -5.87 13.83
CA GLU A 206 -12.07 -5.27 13.63
C GLU A 206 -11.88 -4.70 12.22
N ALA A 207 -12.81 -4.90 11.29
CA ALA A 207 -12.63 -4.51 9.90
C ALA A 207 -12.40 -3.01 9.70
N ASP A 208 -13.05 -2.17 10.52
CA ASP A 208 -12.91 -0.71 10.46
C ASP A 208 -11.52 -0.23 10.92
N HIS A 209 -10.76 -1.07 11.63
CA HIS A 209 -9.39 -0.74 12.07
C HIS A 209 -8.32 -1.11 11.05
N ILE A 210 -8.68 -1.75 9.93
CA ILE A 210 -7.76 -2.20 8.88
C ILE A 210 -7.78 -1.18 7.73
N PRO A 211 -6.71 -0.39 7.51
CA PRO A 211 -6.67 0.57 6.42
C PRO A 211 -6.79 -0.09 5.03
N ILE A 212 -7.66 0.47 4.19
CA ILE A 212 -7.80 0.11 2.77
C ILE A 212 -7.41 1.32 1.91
N LEU A 213 -6.24 1.24 1.28
CA LEU A 213 -5.73 2.26 0.36
C LEU A 213 -6.23 1.96 -1.06
N TYR A 214 -6.52 3.01 -1.81
CA TYR A 214 -6.78 2.89 -3.24
C TYR A 214 -5.51 3.18 -4.06
N GLY A 215 -5.18 2.32 -5.04
CA GLY A 215 -3.97 2.47 -5.85
C GLY A 215 -4.16 2.53 -7.37
N GLY A 216 -5.39 2.50 -7.89
CA GLY A 216 -5.66 2.52 -9.32
C GLY A 216 -5.52 3.92 -9.96
N SER A 217 -4.46 4.16 -10.75
CA SER A 217 -4.24 5.40 -11.55
C SER A 217 -4.53 6.72 -10.84
N VAL A 218 -4.19 6.83 -9.56
CA VAL A 218 -4.33 8.07 -8.78
C VAL A 218 -3.40 9.15 -9.33
N ASN A 219 -3.91 10.36 -9.48
CA ASN A 219 -3.22 11.53 -10.00
C ASN A 219 -3.83 12.84 -9.45
N LYS A 220 -3.26 13.99 -9.84
CA LYS A 220 -3.70 15.31 -9.34
C LYS A 220 -5.15 15.63 -9.70
N GLN A 221 -5.68 15.07 -10.79
CA GLN A 221 -7.02 15.36 -11.26
C GLN A 221 -8.11 14.59 -10.48
N ASN A 222 -7.79 13.41 -9.94
CA ASN A 222 -8.78 12.54 -9.27
C ASN A 222 -8.51 12.29 -7.78
N CYS A 223 -7.32 12.62 -7.26
CA CYS A 223 -6.95 12.28 -5.88
C CYS A 223 -7.91 12.83 -4.82
N CYS A 224 -8.43 14.04 -5.00
CA CYS A 224 -9.39 14.67 -4.09
C CYS A 224 -10.72 13.92 -4.01
N GLU A 225 -11.24 13.51 -5.17
CA GLU A 225 -12.49 12.75 -5.26
C GLU A 225 -12.33 11.36 -4.64
N LEU A 226 -11.23 10.68 -4.98
CA LEU A 226 -10.94 9.33 -4.50
C LEU A 226 -10.75 9.27 -2.98
N ILE A 227 -10.02 10.19 -2.36
CA ILE A 227 -9.81 10.18 -0.91
C ILE A 227 -11.09 10.52 -0.12
N ALA A 228 -12.02 11.26 -0.74
CA ALA A 228 -13.29 11.63 -0.14
C ALA A 228 -14.26 10.43 -0.04
N LEU A 229 -14.11 9.41 -0.89
CA LEU A 229 -15.02 8.27 -0.96
C LEU A 229 -15.09 7.49 0.37
N PRO A 230 -16.28 7.06 0.81
CA PRO A 230 -16.43 6.19 1.97
C PRO A 230 -15.55 4.93 1.87
N GLY A 231 -14.92 4.55 2.99
CA GLY A 231 -14.08 3.33 3.05
C GLY A 231 -12.71 3.40 2.36
N VAL A 232 -12.36 4.50 1.68
CA VAL A 232 -10.98 4.76 1.19
C VAL A 232 -10.17 5.42 2.30
N ASP A 233 -9.21 4.70 2.88
CA ASP A 233 -8.46 5.17 4.06
C ASP A 233 -7.11 5.81 3.70
N GLY A 234 -6.78 5.86 2.42
CA GLY A 234 -5.50 6.33 1.94
C GLY A 234 -5.30 6.13 0.45
N LEU A 235 -4.16 6.61 -0.05
CA LEU A 235 -3.80 6.52 -1.46
C LEU A 235 -2.43 5.86 -1.64
N PHE A 236 -2.36 4.90 -2.56
CA PHE A 236 -1.12 4.24 -2.94
C PHE A 236 -0.78 4.56 -4.41
N ILE A 237 0.08 5.55 -4.60
CA ILE A 237 0.18 6.28 -5.87
C ILE A 237 1.38 5.78 -6.66
N GLY A 238 1.16 5.39 -7.92
CA GLY A 238 2.23 5.04 -8.85
C GLY A 238 2.93 6.27 -9.43
N ARG A 239 2.99 6.32 -10.77
CA ARG A 239 3.79 7.28 -11.55
C ARG A 239 3.60 8.75 -11.17
N ALA A 240 2.38 9.15 -10.81
CA ALA A 240 2.07 10.54 -10.44
C ALA A 240 2.81 11.01 -9.17
N ALA A 241 3.40 10.09 -8.40
CA ALA A 241 4.16 10.38 -7.18
C ALA A 241 5.68 10.11 -7.31
N TRP A 242 6.19 9.75 -8.50
CA TRP A 242 7.62 9.47 -8.70
C TRP A 242 8.51 10.73 -8.76
N ASN A 243 7.90 11.91 -8.76
CA ASN A 243 8.54 13.19 -8.50
C ASN A 243 8.09 13.70 -7.11
N ALA A 244 9.04 14.19 -6.29
CA ALA A 244 8.77 14.56 -4.91
C ALA A 244 7.85 15.79 -4.77
N ASP A 245 7.94 16.76 -5.68
CA ASP A 245 7.08 17.94 -5.71
C ASP A 245 5.65 17.57 -6.14
N ASP A 246 5.51 16.62 -7.06
CA ASP A 246 4.21 16.08 -7.45
C ASP A 246 3.55 15.30 -6.31
N MET A 247 4.31 14.46 -5.60
CA MET A 247 3.84 13.77 -4.38
C MET A 247 3.39 14.78 -3.31
N ASN A 248 4.19 15.80 -3.02
CA ASN A 248 3.82 16.88 -2.10
C ASN A 248 2.56 17.63 -2.53
N THR A 249 2.38 17.87 -3.84
CA THR A 249 1.16 18.47 -4.38
C THR A 249 -0.05 17.62 -4.04
N ILE A 250 0.00 16.30 -4.31
CA ILE A 250 -1.12 15.39 -4.00
C ILE A 250 -1.39 15.32 -2.50
N ILE A 251 -0.34 15.25 -1.67
CA ILE A 251 -0.48 15.29 -0.20
C ILE A 251 -1.26 16.53 0.24
N ARG A 252 -0.89 17.71 -0.25
CA ARG A 252 -1.53 18.98 0.14
C ARG A 252 -2.96 19.12 -0.38
N MET A 253 -3.27 18.50 -1.52
CA MET A 253 -4.63 18.45 -2.06
C MET A 253 -5.55 17.53 -1.22
N THR A 254 -5.01 16.42 -0.72
CA THR A 254 -5.79 15.36 -0.06
C THR A 254 -5.91 15.53 1.45
N LEU A 255 -4.90 16.12 2.11
CA LEU A 255 -4.87 16.26 3.57
C LEU A 255 -6.07 17.04 4.14
N PRO A 256 -6.49 18.20 3.59
CA PRO A 256 -7.65 18.93 4.12
C PRO A 256 -8.95 18.14 3.98
N ILE A 257 -9.11 17.41 2.87
CA ILE A 257 -10.29 16.58 2.58
C ILE A 257 -10.35 15.40 3.55
N TRP A 258 -9.21 14.75 3.79
CA TRP A 258 -9.09 13.70 4.79
C TRP A 258 -9.50 14.20 6.18
N GLN A 259 -8.98 15.37 6.58
CA GLN A 259 -9.29 15.97 7.88
C GLN A 259 -10.77 16.33 8.03
N GLU A 260 -11.46 16.69 6.94
CA GLU A 260 -12.91 16.90 6.94
C GLU A 260 -13.66 15.57 7.06
N LYS A 261 -13.25 14.57 6.27
CA LYS A 261 -13.84 13.23 6.27
C LYS A 261 -13.81 12.58 7.66
N ILE A 262 -12.65 12.57 8.32
CA ILE A 262 -12.53 11.95 9.66
C ILE A 262 -13.37 12.67 10.72
N LYS A 263 -13.62 13.98 10.59
CA LYS A 263 -14.49 14.73 11.51
C LYS A 263 -15.97 14.38 11.35
N LEU A 264 -16.38 13.92 10.16
CA LEU A 264 -17.75 13.50 9.90
C LEU A 264 -18.01 12.06 10.38
N THR A 265 -16.96 11.26 10.54
CA THR A 265 -17.03 9.85 10.95
C THR A 265 -16.65 9.60 12.41
N ALA A 266 -16.08 10.59 13.10
CA ALA A 266 -15.73 10.55 14.53
C ALA A 266 -16.91 10.93 15.43
#